data_AF-A0A6B3CIW1-F1
#
_entry.id   AF-A0A6B3CIW1-F1
#
_cell.length_a   1.000
_cell.length_b   1.000
_cell.length_c   1.000
_cell.angle_alpha   90.00
_cell.angle_beta   90.00
_cell.angle_gamma   90.00
#
_symmetry.space_group_name_H-M   'P 1'
#
loop_
_entity.id
_entity.type
_entity.pdbx_description
1 polymer ?
#
loop_
_entity_poly.entity_id
_entity_poly.type
_entity_poly.pdbx_seq_one_letter_code
_entity_poly.pdbx_strand_id
1 'polypeptide(L)'
;NFGNEVLLDILADSDDVATLVGSRDRYVWPAGHDLRRIPIARPTLAYPLSLLLPRENPHPGLDAVVRHFANLAPLPEDTWLPSWATAPWRDHGSGTGRAPR
;
A
#
# COMPACT_ATOMS: atom_id res chain seq x y z
N ASN A 1 19.72 -2.19 -15.26
CA ASN A 1 18.29 -2.25 -15.58
C ASN A 1 17.53 -1.67 -14.38
N PHE A 2 16.69 -0.66 -14.56
CA PHE A 2 15.96 0.02 -13.48
C PHE A 2 14.46 -0.34 -13.44
N GLY A 3 14.05 -1.33 -14.23
CA GLY A 3 12.69 -1.85 -14.24
C GLY A 3 12.57 -3.21 -13.57
N ASN A 4 11.39 -3.80 -13.70
CA ASN A 4 11.07 -5.09 -13.08
C ASN A 4 11.54 -6.28 -13.92
N GLU A 5 12.11 -6.08 -15.10
CA GLU A 5 12.43 -7.15 -16.05
C GLU A 5 13.42 -8.16 -15.45
N VAL A 6 14.44 -7.68 -14.73
CA VAL A 6 15.41 -8.55 -14.02
C VAL A 6 14.73 -9.39 -12.94
N LEU A 7 13.76 -8.81 -12.22
CA LEU A 7 12.96 -9.57 -11.26
C LEU A 7 12.15 -10.66 -11.97
N LEU A 8 11.60 -10.38 -13.16
CA LEU A 8 10.83 -11.36 -13.92
C LEU A 8 11.69 -12.51 -14.44
N ASP A 9 12.91 -12.24 -14.87
CA ASP A 9 13.87 -13.25 -15.31
C ASP A 9 14.22 -14.19 -14.15
N ILE A 10 14.54 -13.63 -12.97
CA ILE A 10 14.84 -14.41 -11.76
C ILE A 10 13.66 -15.32 -11.37
N LEU A 11 12.44 -14.80 -11.42
CA LEU A 11 11.24 -15.57 -11.10
C LEU A 11 10.95 -16.66 -12.13
N ALA A 12 11.31 -16.46 -13.40
CA ALA A 12 11.07 -17.44 -14.46
C ALA A 12 12.11 -18.56 -14.48
N ASP A 13 13.34 -18.28 -14.06
CA ASP A 13 14.47 -19.22 -14.07
C ASP A 13 14.60 -20.05 -12.78
N SER A 14 13.71 -19.88 -11.78
CA SER A 14 13.84 -20.55 -10.49
C SER A 14 12.51 -21.06 -9.94
N ASP A 15 12.52 -22.33 -9.53
CA ASP A 15 11.36 -23.01 -8.92
C ASP A 15 11.21 -22.74 -7.42
N ASP A 16 12.21 -22.08 -6.79
CA ASP A 16 12.30 -21.89 -5.34
C ASP A 16 11.96 -20.48 -4.87
N VAL A 17 11.61 -19.57 -5.79
CA VAL A 17 11.38 -18.15 -5.49
C VAL A 17 9.98 -17.71 -5.88
N ALA A 18 9.43 -16.80 -5.08
CA ALA A 18 8.18 -16.13 -5.36
C ALA A 18 8.25 -14.69 -4.84
N THR A 19 7.40 -13.82 -5.39
CA THR A 19 7.26 -12.44 -4.92
C THR A 19 5.80 -12.09 -4.68
N LEU A 20 5.57 -11.08 -3.85
CA LEU A 20 4.26 -10.50 -3.61
C LEU A 20 4.09 -9.25 -4.48
N VAL A 21 2.97 -9.16 -5.17
CA VAL A 21 2.60 -7.98 -5.98
C VAL A 21 1.24 -7.45 -5.55
N GLY A 22 1.03 -6.15 -5.69
CA GLY A 22 -0.26 -5.53 -5.40
C GLY A 22 -1.33 -6.04 -6.37
N SER A 23 -2.57 -6.17 -5.90
CA SER A 23 -3.70 -6.57 -6.75
C SER A 23 -3.96 -5.61 -7.92
N ARG A 24 -3.53 -4.35 -7.77
CA ARG A 24 -3.61 -3.30 -8.80
C ARG A 24 -2.34 -3.17 -9.65
N ASP A 25 -1.29 -3.94 -9.37
CA ASP A 25 -0.07 -3.89 -10.16
C ASP A 25 -0.33 -4.48 -11.55
N ARG A 26 -0.05 -3.68 -12.57
CA ARG A 26 -0.29 -4.03 -13.97
C ARG A 26 0.93 -4.68 -14.63
N TYR A 27 1.55 -5.68 -13.97
CA TYR A 27 2.56 -6.51 -14.65
C TYR A 27 1.95 -7.27 -15.83
N VAL A 28 2.58 -7.09 -16.99
CA VAL A 28 2.43 -7.93 -18.17
C VAL A 28 3.75 -8.69 -18.31
N TRP A 29 3.69 -10.02 -18.29
CA TRP A 29 4.88 -10.84 -18.44
C TRP A 29 5.25 -10.98 -19.93
N PRO A 30 6.54 -11.09 -20.28
CA PRO A 30 6.94 -11.51 -21.62
C PRO A 30 6.30 -12.86 -21.96
N ALA A 31 5.90 -13.07 -23.22
CA ALA A 31 5.18 -14.27 -23.65
C ALA A 31 5.94 -15.59 -23.42
N GLY A 32 7.26 -15.53 -23.20
CA GLY A 32 8.10 -16.69 -22.88
C GLY A 32 8.16 -17.06 -21.40
N HIS A 33 7.68 -16.21 -20.49
CA HIS A 33 7.72 -16.48 -19.05
C HIS A 33 6.44 -17.19 -18.64
N ASP A 34 6.54 -18.43 -18.14
CA ASP A 34 5.39 -19.21 -17.68
C ASP A 34 4.90 -18.80 -16.27
N LEU A 35 5.07 -17.53 -15.90
CA LEU A 35 4.70 -17.01 -14.59
C LEU A 35 3.19 -17.02 -14.38
N ARG A 36 2.78 -17.26 -13.14
CA ARG A 36 1.37 -17.27 -12.71
C ARG A 36 1.20 -16.34 -11.51
N ARG A 37 0.05 -15.67 -11.45
CA ARG A 37 -0.38 -14.95 -10.24
C ARG A 37 -1.33 -15.83 -9.46
N ILE A 38 -0.97 -16.12 -8.22
CA ILE A 38 -1.83 -16.87 -7.31
C ILE A 38 -2.45 -15.86 -6.33
N PRO A 39 -3.79 -15.72 -6.29
CA PRO A 39 -4.43 -14.81 -5.35
C PRO A 39 -4.28 -15.36 -3.93
N ILE A 40 -3.77 -14.52 -3.02
CA ILE A 40 -3.79 -14.81 -1.58
C ILE A 40 -5.10 -14.27 -1.03
N ALA A 41 -5.93 -15.17 -0.52
CA ALA A 41 -7.25 -14.87 0.03
C ALA A 41 -7.43 -15.53 1.39
N ARG A 42 -8.15 -14.85 2.29
CA ARG A 42 -8.55 -15.33 3.62
C ARG A 42 -7.36 -15.78 4.50
N PRO A 43 -6.64 -14.84 5.14
CA PRO A 43 -6.86 -13.39 5.04
C PRO A 43 -6.22 -12.81 3.77
N THR A 44 -6.83 -11.77 3.20
CA THR A 44 -6.11 -10.95 2.20
C THR A 44 -4.97 -10.23 2.91
N LEU A 45 -3.78 -10.22 2.31
CA LEU A 45 -2.64 -9.51 2.87
C LEU A 45 -2.69 -8.04 2.45
N ALA A 46 -2.57 -7.12 3.41
CA ALA A 46 -2.31 -5.72 3.13
C ALA A 46 -0.94 -5.31 3.65
N TYR A 47 -0.15 -4.68 2.79
CA TYR A 47 1.12 -4.08 3.16
C TYR A 47 0.91 -2.57 3.30
N PRO A 48 0.98 -2.02 4.53
CA PRO A 48 0.69 -0.60 4.74
C PRO A 48 1.85 0.27 4.20
N LEU A 49 1.48 1.41 3.62
CA LEU A 49 2.42 2.42 3.14
C LEU A 49 2.32 3.66 4.03
N SER A 50 3.47 4.21 4.40
CA SER A 50 3.56 5.42 5.21
C SER A 50 3.98 6.61 4.35
N LEU A 51 3.23 7.71 4.42
CA LEU A 51 3.60 8.99 3.83
C LEU A 51 4.45 9.78 4.84
N LEU A 52 5.71 10.05 4.50
CA LEU A 52 6.60 10.88 5.30
C LEU A 52 6.56 12.31 4.77
N LEU A 53 6.09 13.23 5.62
CA LEU A 53 5.81 14.61 5.23
C LEU A 53 6.65 15.58 6.07
N PRO A 54 7.17 16.67 5.47
CA PRO A 54 7.84 17.72 6.22
C PRO A 54 6.89 18.34 7.25
N ARG A 55 7.35 18.53 8.50
CA ARG A 55 6.57 19.18 9.57
C ARG A 55 6.42 20.68 9.36
N GLU A 56 7.39 21.31 8.68
CA GLU A 56 7.46 22.75 8.45
C GLU A 56 7.41 23.03 6.95
N ASN A 57 6.73 24.13 6.58
CA ASN A 57 6.52 24.56 5.19
C ASN A 57 5.95 23.47 4.26
N PRO A 58 4.80 22.82 4.60
CA PRO A 58 4.20 21.84 3.72
C PRO A 58 3.70 22.50 2.42
N HIS A 59 3.88 21.81 1.29
CA HIS A 59 3.37 22.27 0.01
C HIS A 59 1.82 22.39 0.08
N PRO A 60 1.20 23.49 -0.39
CA PRO A 60 -0.26 23.69 -0.27
C PRO A 60 -1.11 22.58 -0.88
N GLY A 61 -0.64 21.94 -1.95
CA GLY A 61 -1.33 20.81 -2.59
C GLY A 61 -1.30 19.49 -1.80
N LEU A 62 -0.50 19.39 -0.75
CA LEU A 62 -0.34 18.15 0.03
C LEU A 62 -1.63 17.75 0.74
N ASP A 63 -2.39 18.71 1.24
CA ASP A 63 -3.66 18.48 1.91
C ASP A 63 -4.68 17.77 1.00
N ALA A 64 -4.74 18.13 -0.29
CA ALA A 64 -5.60 17.46 -1.25
C ALA A 64 -5.20 15.99 -1.47
N VAL A 65 -3.89 15.69 -1.47
CA VAL A 65 -3.37 14.33 -1.60
C VAL A 65 -3.69 13.48 -0.37
N VAL A 66 -3.47 14.02 0.83
CA VAL A 66 -3.79 13.33 2.10
C VAL A 66 -5.30 13.05 2.17
N ARG A 67 -6.14 14.03 1.84
CA ARG A 67 -7.59 13.87 1.79
C ARG A 67 -8.02 12.81 0.77
N HIS A 68 -7.36 12.76 -0.40
CA HIS A 68 -7.65 11.73 -1.39
C HIS A 68 -7.40 10.32 -0.83
N PHE A 69 -6.26 10.09 -0.18
CA PHE A 69 -5.96 8.80 0.44
C PHE A 69 -6.90 8.46 1.60
N ALA A 70 -7.25 9.45 2.43
CA ALA A 70 -8.19 9.25 3.55
C ALA A 70 -9.61 8.87 3.09
N ASN A 71 -9.99 9.24 1.87
CA ASN A 71 -11.29 8.93 1.28
C ASN A 71 -11.30 7.61 0.47
N LEU A 72 -10.16 6.91 0.35
CA LEU A 72 -10.15 5.60 -0.28
C LEU A 72 -10.94 4.58 0.55
N ALA A 73 -11.51 3.58 -0.13
CA ALA A 73 -12.25 2.52 0.54
C ALA A 73 -11.37 1.85 1.62
N PRO A 74 -11.90 1.63 2.84
CA PRO A 74 -11.17 0.97 3.90
C PRO A 74 -10.87 -0.50 3.53
N LEU A 75 -9.86 -1.07 4.20
CA LEU A 75 -9.52 -2.48 4.05
C LEU A 75 -10.66 -3.36 4.62
N PRO A 76 -10.96 -4.52 4.00
CA PRO A 76 -11.86 -5.52 4.57
C PRO A 76 -11.43 -5.95 5.99
N GLU A 77 -12.40 -6.28 6.86
CA GLU A 77 -12.12 -6.63 8.26
C GLU A 77 -11.27 -7.90 8.42
N ASP A 78 -11.35 -8.82 7.48
CA ASP A 78 -10.56 -10.07 7.45
C ASP A 78 -9.16 -9.89 6.84
N THR A 79 -8.74 -8.65 6.60
CA THR A 79 -7.41 -8.33 6.08
C THR A 79 -6.35 -8.57 7.16
N TRP A 80 -5.31 -9.32 6.81
CA TRP A 80 -4.13 -9.45 7.65
C TRP A 80 -3.23 -8.23 7.45
N LEU A 81 -2.78 -7.68 8.58
CA LEU A 81 -1.79 -6.62 8.64
C LEU A 81 -0.54 -7.14 9.36
N PRO A 82 0.66 -6.70 8.95
CA PRO A 82 1.86 -7.02 9.69
C PRO A 82 1.81 -6.43 11.11
N SER A 83 2.46 -7.09 12.07
CA SER A 83 2.39 -6.73 13.49
C SER A 83 2.90 -5.32 13.83
N TRP A 84 3.76 -4.75 12.96
CA TRP A 84 4.27 -3.39 13.09
C TRP A 84 3.31 -2.34 12.53
N ALA A 85 2.26 -2.73 11.81
CA ALA A 85 1.28 -1.82 11.28
C ALA A 85 0.48 -1.18 12.42
N THR A 86 0.77 0.08 12.71
CA THR A 86 -0.06 0.87 13.63
C THR A 86 -1.42 1.10 12.98
N ALA A 87 -2.50 1.06 13.78
CA ALA A 87 -3.82 1.41 13.28
C ALA A 87 -3.77 2.78 12.58
N PRO A 88 -4.45 2.95 11.42
CA PRO A 88 -4.46 4.23 10.72
C PRO A 88 -4.89 5.33 11.67
N TRP A 89 -4.19 6.47 11.61
CA TRP A 89 -4.50 7.64 12.41
C TRP A 89 -5.97 8.00 12.20
N ARG A 90 -6.81 7.65 13.18
CA ARG A 90 -8.18 8.14 13.24
C ARG A 90 -8.08 9.53 13.83
N ASP A 91 -8.45 10.52 13.04
CA ASP A 91 -8.68 11.86 13.57
C ASP A 91 -9.75 11.71 14.67
N HIS A 92 -9.32 11.77 15.93
CA HIS A 92 -10.25 11.92 17.03
C HIS A 92 -10.81 13.32 16.88
N GLY A 93 -11.97 13.41 16.21
CA GLY A 93 -12.67 14.64 15.90
C GLY A 93 -12.46 15.65 17.02
N SER A 94 -11.73 16.72 16.70
CA SER A 94 -11.55 17.84 17.60
C SER A 94 -12.94 18.33 17.99
N GLY A 95 -13.33 17.99 19.21
CA GLY A 95 -14.55 18.47 19.82
C GLY A 95 -14.50 19.99 19.83
N THR A 96 -15.33 20.60 19.01
CA THR A 96 -15.66 22.01 19.10
C THR A 96 -16.15 22.34 20.51
N GLY A 97 -15.53 23.34 21.13
CA GLY A 97 -16.20 24.18 22.13
C GLY A 97 -15.58 24.21 23.52
N ARG A 98 -14.81 25.28 23.79
CA ARG A 98 -15.13 26.33 24.79
C ARG A 98 -13.85 26.92 25.40
N ALA A 99 -13.60 28.19 25.11
CA ALA A 99 -12.68 29.01 25.87
C ALA A 99 -13.25 29.32 27.26
N PRO A 100 -12.41 29.41 28.31
CA PRO A 100 -12.71 30.26 29.44
C PRO A 100 -11.72 31.44 29.51
N ARG A 101 -12.32 32.62 29.34
CA ARG A 101 -12.00 33.97 29.86
C ARG A 101 -10.55 34.38 30.05
#